data_AF-A0A653SLX1-F1
#
_entry.id   AF-A0A653SLX1-F1
#
_cell.length_a   1.000
_cell.length_b   1.000
_cell.length_c   1.000
_cell.angle_alpha   90.00
_cell.angle_beta   90.00
_cell.angle_gamma   90.00
#
_symmetry.space_group_name_H-M   'P 1'
#
loop_
_entity.id
_entity.type
_entity.pdbx_description
1 polymer ?
#
loop_
_entity_poly.entity_id
_entity_poly.type
_entity_poly.pdbx_seq_one_letter_code
_entity_poly.pdbx_strand_id
1 'polypeptide(L)'
;MLKKIKSHPLFKRATDWAKLLGVTGTAQVGVQAIGLLSGVLVIRLLSTDEYALYTLANTMLSTMVMLANAGIPIAVMSEGGKVWKNKEKLGEVLVTGFDFRKKFAIGSLILGIPILSYLLYINDASILMTILIVLGLIPVFYTQLSDVLLQIAPKLKQDIVPLQKNLVLVNLGRLFLLGLSLILFPFAVVAIFSASIPQILGNFNLKKIAKPYADWHQKPSTALKKKMSVTVKRVLPEALYYSISGQITIWILSIFGSTTSIAEIGALGRIAMVINLVSIIFGMLVVPRFARLENTFNLLFKRFIQVQILVIGIFGILIGFVYLFPEAILWVLGPQYANLKFELFLAVIGGCLSVFSGIVFSLYSSRGWIINPTISIPLNLATLCLAIWVTDVTSLTGVLFLNIIIGTVQLATHSGYGFFKIFKLKTSF
;
A
#
# COMPACT_ATOMS: atom_id res chain seq x y z
N MET A 1 1.70 -44.08 -9.65
CA MET A 1 1.30 -42.82 -10.33
C MET A 1 1.55 -41.56 -9.49
N LEU A 2 1.05 -41.48 -8.24
CA LEU A 2 1.22 -40.31 -7.35
C LEU A 2 2.69 -39.88 -7.06
N LYS A 3 3.65 -40.81 -6.99
CA LYS A 3 5.08 -40.48 -6.79
C LYS A 3 5.75 -39.81 -8.01
N LYS A 4 5.34 -40.17 -9.25
CA LYS A 4 5.87 -39.57 -10.50
C LYS A 4 5.33 -38.15 -10.74
N ILE A 5 4.11 -37.86 -10.28
CA ILE A 5 3.53 -36.50 -10.34
C ILE A 5 4.24 -35.58 -9.34
N LYS A 6 4.54 -36.08 -8.13
CA LYS A 6 5.28 -35.33 -7.08
C LYS A 6 6.73 -34.99 -7.46
N SER A 7 7.38 -35.76 -8.33
CA SER A 7 8.76 -35.52 -8.78
C SER A 7 8.89 -34.56 -9.95
N HIS A 8 7.79 -34.13 -10.58
CA HIS A 8 7.85 -33.21 -11.72
C HIS A 8 8.25 -31.80 -11.26
N PRO A 9 9.21 -31.11 -11.92
CA PRO A 9 9.69 -29.79 -11.50
C PRO A 9 8.60 -28.72 -11.48
N LEU A 10 7.53 -28.88 -12.28
CA LEU A 10 6.34 -28.02 -12.22
C LEU A 10 5.51 -28.24 -10.94
N PHE A 11 5.40 -29.49 -10.46
CA PHE A 11 4.67 -29.79 -9.23
C PHE A 11 5.38 -29.20 -8.02
N LYS A 12 6.71 -29.36 -7.94
CA LYS A 12 7.52 -28.74 -6.86
C LYS A 12 7.40 -27.21 -6.85
N ARG A 13 7.46 -26.58 -8.02
CA ARG A 13 7.24 -25.12 -8.14
C ARG A 13 5.82 -24.72 -7.74
N ALA A 14 4.81 -25.48 -8.15
CA ALA A 14 3.42 -25.21 -7.78
C ALA A 14 3.20 -25.35 -6.26
N THR A 15 3.78 -26.37 -5.62
CA THR A 15 3.72 -26.53 -4.16
C THR A 15 4.46 -25.43 -3.43
N ASP A 16 5.60 -24.97 -3.93
CA ASP A 16 6.34 -23.85 -3.33
C ASP A 16 5.54 -22.55 -3.43
N TRP A 17 4.91 -22.29 -4.57
CA TRP A 17 4.00 -21.15 -4.74
C TRP A 17 2.76 -21.26 -3.86
N ALA A 18 2.12 -22.42 -3.79
CA ALA A 18 0.97 -22.66 -2.92
C ALA A 18 1.33 -22.44 -1.45
N LYS A 19 2.51 -22.89 -1.01
CA LYS A 19 3.02 -22.65 0.34
C LYS A 19 3.25 -21.16 0.61
N LEU A 20 3.91 -20.44 -0.31
CA LEU A 20 4.18 -19.01 -0.14
C LEU A 20 2.89 -18.18 -0.18
N LEU A 21 1.97 -18.49 -1.09
CA LEU A 21 0.64 -17.87 -1.16
C LEU A 21 -0.18 -18.18 0.08
N GLY A 22 -0.16 -19.42 0.56
CA GLY A 22 -0.85 -19.85 1.77
C GLY A 22 -0.32 -19.12 3.00
N VAL A 23 1.00 -19.05 3.19
CA VAL A 23 1.61 -18.33 4.32
C VAL A 23 1.37 -16.83 4.24
N THR A 24 1.53 -16.24 3.05
CA THR A 24 1.31 -14.79 2.86
C THR A 24 -0.16 -14.45 3.03
N GLY A 25 -1.05 -15.18 2.39
CA GLY A 25 -2.49 -14.97 2.45
C GLY A 25 -3.05 -15.13 3.86
N THR A 26 -2.73 -16.23 4.56
CA THR A 26 -3.22 -16.45 5.93
C THR A 26 -2.68 -15.39 6.89
N ALA A 27 -1.40 -15.02 6.78
CA ALA A 27 -0.84 -13.95 7.60
C ALA A 27 -1.51 -12.59 7.32
N GLN A 28 -1.80 -12.26 6.05
CA GLN A 28 -2.48 -10.99 5.71
C GLN A 28 -3.93 -10.96 6.19
N VAL A 29 -4.67 -12.06 6.04
CA VAL A 29 -6.03 -12.17 6.59
C VAL A 29 -6.01 -12.01 8.11
N GLY A 30 -5.07 -12.66 8.79
CA GLY A 30 -4.88 -12.51 10.23
C GLY A 30 -4.54 -11.06 10.64
N VAL A 31 -3.64 -10.40 9.90
CA VAL A 31 -3.27 -9.00 10.14
C VAL A 31 -4.46 -8.05 9.94
N GLN A 32 -5.25 -8.23 8.88
CA GLN A 32 -6.47 -7.43 8.67
C GLN A 32 -7.50 -7.67 9.77
N ALA A 33 -7.71 -8.92 10.19
CA ALA A 33 -8.63 -9.25 11.29
C ALA A 33 -8.18 -8.59 12.61
N ILE A 34 -6.88 -8.64 12.93
CA ILE A 34 -6.30 -7.97 14.09
C ILE A 34 -6.48 -6.45 13.99
N GLY A 35 -6.29 -5.88 12.79
CA GLY A 35 -6.52 -4.46 12.52
C GLY A 35 -7.97 -4.05 12.75
N LEU A 36 -8.93 -4.86 12.28
CA LEU A 36 -10.36 -4.66 12.50
C LEU A 36 -10.70 -4.71 13.99
N LEU A 37 -10.23 -5.73 14.70
CA LEU A 37 -10.43 -5.86 16.15
C LEU A 37 -9.84 -4.67 16.91
N SER A 38 -8.64 -4.21 16.53
CA SER A 38 -8.02 -3.02 17.10
C SER A 38 -8.88 -1.78 16.86
N GLY A 39 -9.42 -1.61 15.66
CA GLY A 39 -10.33 -0.49 15.33
C GLY A 39 -11.62 -0.53 16.16
N VAL A 40 -12.25 -1.70 16.30
CA VAL A 40 -13.46 -1.88 17.10
C VAL A 40 -13.20 -1.57 18.57
N LEU A 41 -12.07 -1.99 19.13
CA LEU A 41 -11.70 -1.66 20.51
C LEU A 41 -11.53 -0.15 20.70
N VAL A 42 -10.84 0.53 19.79
CA VAL A 42 -10.64 1.98 19.85
C VAL A 42 -11.97 2.72 19.83
N ILE A 43 -12.89 2.37 18.92
CA ILE A 43 -14.21 3.01 18.79
C ILE A 43 -15.07 2.80 20.05
N ARG A 44 -14.97 1.64 20.69
CA ARG A 44 -15.80 1.32 21.87
C ARG A 44 -15.29 1.90 23.18
N LEU A 45 -13.97 2.09 23.30
CA LEU A 45 -13.34 2.48 24.56
C LEU A 45 -13.00 3.97 24.62
N LEU A 46 -12.77 4.63 23.49
CA LEU A 46 -12.55 6.08 23.45
C LEU A 46 -13.87 6.85 23.42
N SER A 47 -13.87 8.03 24.03
CA SER A 47 -14.94 9.02 23.79
C SER A 47 -14.89 9.51 22.34
N THR A 48 -15.97 10.16 21.90
CA THR A 48 -16.07 10.74 20.54
C THR A 48 -14.93 11.71 20.24
N ASP A 49 -14.53 12.51 21.22
CA ASP A 49 -13.52 13.55 21.07
C ASP A 49 -12.13 12.92 20.97
N GLU A 50 -11.80 11.98 21.86
CA GLU A 50 -10.55 11.23 21.83
C GLU A 50 -10.43 10.39 20.55
N TYR A 51 -11.53 9.81 20.07
CA TYR A 51 -11.57 9.10 18.81
C TYR A 51 -11.28 10.03 17.61
N ALA A 52 -11.78 11.26 17.63
CA ALA A 52 -11.48 12.26 16.61
C ALA A 52 -9.99 12.61 16.59
N LEU A 53 -9.38 12.87 17.76
CA LEU A 53 -7.94 13.14 17.87
C LEU A 53 -7.09 11.96 17.39
N TYR A 54 -7.47 10.73 17.76
CA TYR A 54 -6.81 9.51 17.30
C TYR A 54 -6.87 9.37 15.77
N THR A 55 -8.04 9.65 15.18
CA THR A 55 -8.27 9.54 13.75
C THR A 55 -7.46 10.58 12.98
N LEU A 56 -7.44 11.83 13.44
CA LEU A 56 -6.62 12.91 12.87
C LEU A 56 -5.12 12.57 12.91
N ALA A 57 -4.63 12.11 14.06
CA ALA A 57 -3.25 11.70 14.25
C ALA A 57 -2.81 10.59 13.27
N ASN A 58 -3.62 9.52 13.13
CA ASN A 58 -3.30 8.41 12.22
C ASN A 58 -3.43 8.80 10.74
N THR A 59 -4.36 9.68 10.41
CA THR A 59 -4.52 10.21 9.05
C THR A 59 -3.28 11.03 8.66
N MET A 60 -2.86 11.95 9.52
CA MET A 60 -1.66 12.76 9.30
C MET A 60 -0.38 11.91 9.30
N LEU A 61 -0.28 10.89 10.15
CA LEU A 61 0.80 9.92 10.10
C LEU A 61 0.89 9.24 8.74
N SER A 62 -0.24 8.77 8.20
CA SER A 62 -0.28 8.09 6.90
C SER A 62 0.16 9.03 5.77
N THR A 63 -0.30 10.28 5.79
CA THR A 63 0.13 11.32 4.84
C THR A 63 1.62 11.59 4.95
N MET A 64 2.15 11.79 6.17
CA MET A 64 3.59 12.01 6.39
C MET A 64 4.42 10.81 5.89
N VAL A 65 4.00 9.58 6.18
CA VAL A 65 4.72 8.37 5.74
C VAL A 65 4.74 8.26 4.22
N MET A 66 3.64 8.56 3.55
CA MET A 66 3.55 8.58 2.10
C MET A 66 4.49 9.61 1.47
N LEU A 67 4.52 10.84 2.00
CA LEU A 67 5.42 11.91 1.54
C LEU A 67 6.89 11.55 1.79
N ALA A 68 7.22 11.01 2.96
CA ALA A 68 8.59 10.65 3.30
C ALA A 68 9.09 9.41 2.54
N ASN A 69 8.20 8.52 2.10
CA ASN A 69 8.54 7.36 1.26
C ASN A 69 8.59 7.69 -0.24
N ALA A 70 8.22 8.89 -0.67
CA ALA A 70 7.99 9.22 -2.07
C ALA A 70 9.14 8.78 -3.00
N GLY A 71 8.94 7.66 -3.70
CA GLY A 71 9.90 7.07 -4.65
C GLY A 71 11.13 6.36 -4.06
N ILE A 72 11.42 6.47 -2.75
CA ILE A 72 12.62 5.84 -2.16
C ILE A 72 12.54 4.31 -2.21
N PRO A 73 11.46 3.64 -1.77
CA PRO A 73 11.35 2.18 -1.87
C PRO A 73 11.41 1.69 -3.32
N ILE A 74 10.87 2.46 -4.27
CA ILE A 74 10.91 2.15 -5.71
C ILE A 74 12.35 2.19 -6.21
N ALA A 75 13.10 3.24 -5.86
CA ALA A 75 14.51 3.39 -6.23
C ALA A 75 15.38 2.27 -5.65
N VAL A 76 15.17 1.94 -4.39
CA VAL A 76 15.89 0.88 -3.68
C VAL A 76 15.52 -0.51 -4.24
N MET A 77 14.25 -0.76 -4.56
CA MET A 77 13.82 -2.00 -5.20
C MET A 77 14.41 -2.15 -6.61
N SER A 78 14.44 -1.08 -7.40
CA SER A 78 15.00 -1.07 -8.76
C SER A 78 16.50 -1.32 -8.79
N GLU A 79 17.28 -0.59 -8.00
CA GLU A 79 18.72 -0.79 -7.96
C GLU A 79 19.08 -2.09 -7.23
N GLY A 80 18.38 -2.41 -6.13
CA GLY A 80 18.57 -3.64 -5.37
C GLY A 80 18.23 -4.90 -6.18
N GLY A 81 17.21 -4.83 -7.04
CA GLY A 81 16.84 -5.91 -7.96
C GLY A 81 17.96 -6.30 -8.92
N LYS A 82 18.80 -5.34 -9.34
CA LYS A 82 19.94 -5.57 -10.23
C LYS A 82 21.11 -6.25 -9.53
N VAL A 83 21.32 -5.95 -8.25
CA VAL A 83 22.48 -6.43 -7.46
C VAL A 83 22.12 -7.46 -6.40
N TRP A 84 20.91 -8.02 -6.45
CA TRP A 84 20.35 -8.89 -5.39
C TRP A 84 21.21 -10.11 -5.03
N LYS A 85 22.13 -10.54 -5.91
CA LYS A 85 23.07 -11.64 -5.65
C LYS A 85 24.26 -11.22 -4.79
N ASN A 86 24.74 -9.97 -4.91
CA ASN A 86 25.92 -9.47 -4.22
C ASN A 86 25.53 -8.72 -2.94
N LYS A 87 25.97 -9.25 -1.80
CA LYS A 87 25.63 -8.75 -0.46
C LYS A 87 26.17 -7.35 -0.19
N GLU A 88 27.36 -7.03 -0.66
CA GLU A 88 28.02 -5.73 -0.47
C GLU A 88 27.31 -4.65 -1.29
N LYS A 89 27.10 -4.90 -2.59
CA LYS A 89 26.38 -3.96 -3.46
C LYS A 89 24.93 -3.75 -3.02
N LEU A 90 24.26 -4.79 -2.54
CA LEU A 90 22.92 -4.64 -1.96
C LEU A 90 22.94 -3.83 -0.66
N GLY A 91 23.98 -3.98 0.15
CA GLY A 91 24.26 -3.13 1.31
C GLY A 91 24.42 -1.66 0.96
N GLU A 92 25.25 -1.36 -0.04
CA GLU A 92 25.47 0.00 -0.56
C GLU A 92 24.15 0.66 -1.02
N VAL A 93 23.30 -0.09 -1.73
CA VAL A 93 21.96 0.35 -2.17
C VAL A 93 21.06 0.66 -0.97
N LEU A 94 20.98 -0.23 0.02
CA LEU A 94 20.13 -0.03 1.20
C LEU A 94 20.61 1.16 2.02
N VAL A 95 21.90 1.23 2.36
CA VAL A 95 22.48 2.33 3.15
C VAL A 95 22.26 3.68 2.45
N THR A 96 22.41 3.73 1.12
CA THR A 96 22.08 4.93 0.33
C THR A 96 20.60 5.29 0.42
N GLY A 97 19.70 4.30 0.38
CA GLY A 97 18.25 4.50 0.59
C GLY A 97 17.90 5.05 1.97
N PHE A 98 18.59 4.59 3.02
CA PHE A 98 18.41 5.11 4.39
C PHE A 98 18.91 6.56 4.53
N ASP A 99 19.96 6.98 3.80
CA ASP A 99 20.39 8.40 3.76
C ASP A 99 19.32 9.30 3.16
N PHE A 100 18.70 8.90 2.03
CA PHE A 100 17.57 9.63 1.47
C PHE A 100 16.42 9.73 2.47
N ARG A 101 16.08 8.60 3.07
CA ARG A 101 14.97 8.52 4.01
C ARG A 101 15.14 9.49 5.17
N LYS A 102 16.34 9.60 5.76
CA LYS A 102 16.58 10.55 6.87
C LYS A 102 16.24 11.98 6.48
N LYS A 103 16.58 12.39 5.25
CA LYS A 103 16.32 13.75 4.74
C LYS A 103 14.84 13.99 4.46
N PHE A 104 14.19 13.04 3.79
CA PHE A 104 12.76 13.13 3.49
C PHE A 104 11.88 13.02 4.73
N ALA A 105 12.30 12.22 5.72
CA ALA A 105 11.65 12.12 7.02
C ALA A 105 11.63 13.47 7.74
N ILE A 106 12.78 14.16 7.80
CA ILE A 106 12.86 15.51 8.41
C ILE A 106 11.97 16.50 7.66
N GLY A 107 12.04 16.54 6.33
CA GLY A 107 11.20 17.43 5.53
C GLY A 107 9.71 17.17 5.74
N SER A 108 9.30 15.91 5.80
CA SER A 108 7.89 15.55 6.04
C SER A 108 7.43 15.87 7.47
N LEU A 109 8.28 15.78 8.48
CA LEU A 109 7.93 16.15 9.86
C LEU A 109 7.81 17.67 10.01
N ILE A 110 8.70 18.44 9.39
CA ILE A 110 8.66 19.90 9.41
C ILE A 110 7.35 20.42 8.82
N LEU A 111 6.85 19.79 7.76
CA LEU A 111 5.56 20.15 7.16
C LEU A 111 4.37 19.54 7.91
N GLY A 112 4.47 18.28 8.32
CA GLY A 112 3.35 17.53 8.87
C GLY A 112 3.01 17.88 10.32
N ILE A 113 4.00 18.17 11.17
CA ILE A 113 3.77 18.49 12.59
C ILE A 113 2.97 19.79 12.76
N PRO A 114 3.31 20.93 12.11
CA PRO A 114 2.53 22.16 12.26
C PRO A 114 1.08 22.00 11.81
N ILE A 115 0.86 21.29 10.69
CA ILE A 115 -0.49 21.00 10.18
C ILE A 115 -1.26 20.15 11.18
N LEU A 116 -0.65 19.09 11.70
CA LEU A 116 -1.28 18.23 12.71
C LEU A 116 -1.61 19.02 13.99
N SER A 117 -0.67 19.81 14.51
CA SER A 117 -0.89 20.63 15.71
C SER A 117 -2.04 21.62 15.53
N TYR A 118 -2.13 22.26 14.35
CA TYR A 118 -3.24 23.14 14.01
C TYR A 118 -4.58 22.40 13.94
N LEU A 119 -4.61 21.22 13.32
CA LEU A 119 -5.83 20.40 13.25
C LEU A 119 -6.27 19.92 14.64
N LEU A 120 -5.34 19.53 15.51
CA LEU A 120 -5.65 19.13 16.88
C LEU A 120 -6.19 20.32 17.70
N TYR A 121 -5.59 21.50 17.55
CA TYR A 121 -6.05 22.72 18.22
C TYR A 121 -7.49 23.10 17.85
N ILE A 122 -7.86 22.99 16.57
CA ILE A 122 -9.24 23.25 16.11
C ILE A 122 -10.25 22.22 16.64
N ASN A 123 -9.79 21.00 16.95
CA ASN A 123 -10.62 19.94 17.53
C ASN A 123 -10.53 19.93 19.06
N ASP A 124 -10.39 21.11 19.66
CA ASP A 124 -10.39 21.36 21.11
C ASP A 124 -9.34 20.56 21.91
N ALA A 125 -8.27 20.09 21.26
CA ALA A 125 -7.21 19.40 21.95
C ALA A 125 -6.41 20.38 22.82
N SER A 126 -6.20 20.02 24.09
CA SER A 126 -5.29 20.77 24.95
C SER A 126 -3.87 20.79 24.37
N ILE A 127 -3.10 21.82 24.70
CA ILE A 127 -1.69 21.95 24.27
C ILE A 127 -0.87 20.74 24.73
N LEU A 128 -1.10 20.27 25.97
CA LEU A 128 -0.44 19.09 26.51
C LEU A 128 -0.76 17.84 25.69
N MET A 129 -2.04 17.63 25.36
CA MET A 129 -2.47 16.50 24.53
C MET A 129 -1.84 16.54 23.15
N THR A 130 -1.79 17.73 22.54
CA THR A 130 -1.15 17.95 21.24
C THR A 130 0.34 17.57 21.26
N ILE A 131 1.08 18.03 22.28
CA ILE A 131 2.50 17.69 22.45
C ILE A 131 2.69 16.18 22.61
N LEU A 132 1.85 15.53 23.44
CA LEU A 132 1.93 14.09 23.69
C LEU A 132 1.61 13.26 22.44
N ILE A 133 0.60 13.65 21.65
CA ILE A 133 0.26 12.99 20.38
C ILE A 133 1.45 13.10 19.41
N VAL A 134 2.01 14.31 19.25
CA VAL A 134 3.16 14.52 18.35
C VAL A 134 4.37 13.69 18.79
N LEU A 135 4.70 13.68 20.09
CA LEU A 135 5.78 12.87 20.62
C LEU A 135 5.54 11.37 20.45
N GLY A 136 4.30 10.91 20.62
CA GLY A 136 3.91 9.51 20.42
C GLY A 136 4.01 9.06 18.95
N LEU A 137 3.72 9.96 18.01
CA LEU A 137 3.75 9.69 16.57
C LEU A 137 5.15 9.59 15.97
N ILE A 138 6.12 10.35 16.46
CA ILE A 138 7.48 10.40 15.88
C ILE A 138 8.13 9.00 15.81
N PRO A 139 8.13 8.18 16.90
CA PRO A 139 8.66 6.82 16.84
C PRO A 139 7.93 5.92 15.84
N VAL A 140 6.59 6.03 15.76
CA VAL A 140 5.76 5.27 14.81
C VAL A 140 6.14 5.64 13.39
N PHE A 141 6.22 6.94 13.09
CA PHE A 141 6.61 7.46 11.80
C PHE A 141 7.99 6.94 11.37
N TYR A 142 9.00 7.06 12.23
CA TYR A 142 10.33 6.54 11.91
C TYR A 142 10.30 5.02 11.71
N THR A 143 9.66 4.25 12.58
CA THR A 143 9.64 2.79 12.45
C THR A 143 8.93 2.31 11.18
N GLN A 144 7.81 2.93 10.78
CA GLN A 144 7.12 2.61 9.52
C GLN A 144 8.00 2.87 8.30
N LEU A 145 8.74 3.99 8.28
CA LEU A 145 9.66 4.27 7.17
C LEU A 145 10.84 3.27 7.14
N SER A 146 11.35 2.84 8.30
CA SER A 146 12.40 1.82 8.38
C SER A 146 11.90 0.47 7.88
N ASP A 147 10.69 0.09 8.29
CA ASP A 147 10.07 -1.19 7.98
C ASP A 147 10.06 -1.46 6.46
N VAL A 148 9.59 -0.48 5.69
CA VAL A 148 9.50 -0.58 4.23
C VAL A 148 10.86 -0.91 3.58
N LEU A 149 11.94 -0.23 4.00
CA LEU A 149 13.28 -0.45 3.44
C LEU A 149 13.91 -1.77 3.91
N LEU A 150 13.75 -2.13 5.19
CA LEU A 150 14.30 -3.37 5.74
C LEU A 150 13.72 -4.62 5.08
N GLN A 151 12.46 -4.55 4.64
CA GLN A 151 11.80 -5.65 3.95
C GLN A 151 12.32 -5.87 2.52
N ILE A 152 12.97 -4.90 1.87
CA ILE A 152 13.33 -5.00 0.44
C ILE A 152 14.33 -6.14 0.19
N ALA A 153 15.39 -6.25 0.97
CA ALA A 153 16.39 -7.31 0.77
C ALA A 153 15.83 -8.73 0.99
N PRO A 154 15.11 -9.03 2.09
CA PRO A 154 14.44 -10.31 2.25
C PRO A 154 13.38 -10.59 1.17
N LYS A 155 12.62 -9.56 0.73
CA LYS A 155 11.67 -9.68 -0.40
C LYS A 155 12.36 -10.06 -1.71
N LEU A 156 13.50 -9.42 -2.04
CA LEU A 156 14.30 -9.76 -3.21
C LEU A 156 14.85 -11.19 -3.14
N LYS A 157 15.20 -11.67 -1.94
CA LYS A 157 15.65 -13.05 -1.72
C LYS A 157 14.51 -14.05 -1.58
N GLN A 158 13.26 -13.58 -1.50
CA GLN A 158 12.04 -14.38 -1.29
C GLN A 158 12.03 -15.14 0.05
N ASP A 159 12.68 -14.58 1.07
CA ASP A 159 12.58 -15.07 2.44
C ASP A 159 11.38 -14.41 3.14
N ILE A 160 10.20 -14.92 2.82
CA ILE A 160 8.92 -14.27 3.15
C ILE A 160 8.39 -14.69 4.53
N VAL A 161 8.69 -15.91 4.97
CA VAL A 161 8.15 -16.46 6.23
C VAL A 161 8.58 -15.63 7.44
N PRO A 162 9.86 -15.22 7.60
CA PRO A 162 10.27 -14.37 8.72
C PRO A 162 9.61 -12.99 8.68
N LEU A 163 9.39 -12.44 7.47
CA LEU A 163 8.68 -11.15 7.32
C LEU A 163 7.23 -11.24 7.80
N GLN A 164 6.51 -12.28 7.39
CA GLN A 164 5.11 -12.48 7.80
C GLN A 164 4.99 -12.76 9.30
N LYS A 165 5.88 -13.58 9.87
CA LYS A 165 5.94 -13.82 11.31
C LYS A 165 6.15 -12.52 12.09
N ASN A 166 7.08 -11.67 11.64
CA ASN A 166 7.31 -10.39 12.27
C ASN A 166 6.07 -9.48 12.16
N LEU A 167 5.45 -9.39 10.99
CA LEU A 167 4.25 -8.58 10.78
C LEU A 167 3.09 -9.01 11.68
N VAL A 168 2.82 -10.31 11.78
CA VAL A 168 1.78 -10.85 12.68
C VAL A 168 2.11 -10.54 14.14
N LEU A 169 3.36 -10.73 14.56
CA LEU A 169 3.78 -10.45 15.94
C LEU A 169 3.64 -8.98 16.31
N VAL A 170 3.98 -8.06 15.41
CA VAL A 170 3.79 -6.61 15.62
C VAL A 170 2.31 -6.27 15.79
N ASN A 171 1.44 -6.83 14.95
CA ASN A 171 0.00 -6.56 15.03
C ASN A 171 -0.64 -7.19 16.28
N LEU A 172 -0.25 -8.41 16.66
CA LEU A 172 -0.69 -9.03 17.92
C LEU A 172 -0.22 -8.22 19.12
N GLY A 173 1.03 -7.77 19.12
CA GLY A 173 1.56 -6.90 20.17
C GLY A 173 0.79 -5.58 20.27
N ARG A 174 0.43 -4.98 19.13
CA ARG A 174 -0.42 -3.78 19.09
C ARG A 174 -1.80 -4.05 19.71
N LEU A 175 -2.47 -5.13 19.31
CA LEU A 175 -3.79 -5.48 19.85
C LEU A 175 -3.74 -5.72 21.34
N PHE A 176 -2.74 -6.47 21.82
CA PHE A 176 -2.55 -6.76 23.23
C PHE A 176 -2.32 -5.48 24.05
N LEU A 177 -1.39 -4.63 23.63
CA LEU A 177 -1.10 -3.38 24.34
C LEU A 177 -2.28 -2.41 24.30
N LEU A 178 -2.97 -2.31 23.15
CA LEU A 178 -4.13 -1.45 22.99
C LEU A 178 -5.29 -1.92 23.88
N GLY A 179 -5.56 -3.23 23.93
CA GLY A 179 -6.58 -3.79 24.81
C GLY A 179 -6.26 -3.54 26.28
N LEU A 180 -5.01 -3.76 26.71
CA LEU A 180 -4.60 -3.52 28.10
C LEU A 180 -4.66 -2.04 28.48
N SER A 181 -4.18 -1.17 27.60
CA SER A 181 -3.97 0.25 27.90
C SER A 181 -5.27 1.06 27.87
N LEU A 182 -6.16 0.80 26.91
CA LEU A 182 -7.42 1.55 26.78
C LEU A 182 -8.46 1.19 27.84
N ILE A 183 -8.37 -0.01 28.44
CA ILE A 183 -9.21 -0.36 29.60
C ILE A 183 -8.83 0.49 30.82
N LEU A 184 -7.54 0.81 30.98
CA LEU A 184 -7.04 1.57 32.13
C LEU A 184 -7.10 3.09 31.88
N PHE A 185 -6.78 3.52 30.66
CA PHE A 185 -6.63 4.92 30.29
C PHE A 185 -7.19 5.16 28.87
N PRO A 186 -8.48 5.51 28.72
CA PRO A 186 -9.13 5.67 27.43
C PRO A 186 -8.79 7.02 26.77
N PHE A 187 -7.50 7.27 26.52
CA PHE A 187 -7.00 8.47 25.85
C PHE A 187 -6.36 8.12 24.49
N ALA A 188 -6.51 8.99 23.51
CA ALA A 188 -5.96 8.84 22.16
C ALA A 188 -4.44 8.68 22.14
N VAL A 189 -3.76 9.43 23.01
CA VAL A 189 -2.31 9.33 23.21
C VAL A 189 -1.91 7.90 23.56
N VAL A 190 -2.63 7.27 24.48
CA VAL A 190 -2.36 5.90 24.95
C VAL A 190 -2.57 4.90 23.81
N ALA A 191 -3.60 5.08 22.98
CA ALA A 191 -3.81 4.27 21.77
C ALA A 191 -2.64 4.39 20.77
N ILE A 192 -2.11 5.60 20.56
CA ILE A 192 -0.97 5.85 19.66
C ILE A 192 0.30 5.20 20.20
N PHE A 193 0.62 5.41 21.48
CA PHE A 193 1.79 4.80 22.13
C PHE A 193 1.74 3.27 22.14
N SER A 194 0.55 2.70 22.25
CA SER A 194 0.34 1.24 22.18
C SER A 194 0.76 0.65 20.82
N ALA A 195 0.77 1.46 19.75
CA ALA A 195 1.28 1.04 18.45
C ALA A 195 2.81 1.24 18.32
N SER A 196 3.41 2.17 19.07
CA SER A 196 4.85 2.49 19.00
C SER A 196 5.74 1.36 19.48
N ILE A 197 5.45 0.77 20.65
CA ILE A 197 6.30 -0.26 21.26
C ILE A 197 6.45 -1.50 20.36
N PRO A 198 5.35 -2.12 19.87
CA PRO A 198 5.45 -3.29 19.01
C PRO A 198 6.14 -2.98 17.68
N GLN A 199 5.93 -1.78 17.11
CA GLN A 199 6.58 -1.38 15.87
C GLN A 199 8.10 -1.21 16.04
N ILE A 200 8.56 -0.63 17.15
CA ILE A 200 10.00 -0.51 17.46
C ILE A 200 10.63 -1.90 17.57
N LEU A 201 10.02 -2.80 18.35
CA LEU A 201 10.49 -4.19 18.51
C LEU A 201 10.49 -4.95 17.16
N GLY A 202 9.43 -4.78 16.38
CA GLY A 202 9.33 -5.32 15.03
C GLY A 202 10.44 -4.81 14.11
N ASN A 203 10.84 -3.55 14.23
CA ASN A 203 11.92 -2.97 13.44
C ASN A 203 13.28 -3.55 13.80
N PHE A 204 13.55 -3.76 15.09
CA PHE A 204 14.76 -4.46 15.54
C PHE A 204 14.82 -5.88 15.00
N ASN A 205 13.69 -6.60 15.01
CA ASN A 205 13.59 -7.94 14.43
C ASN A 205 13.81 -7.93 12.92
N LEU A 206 13.26 -6.95 12.18
CA LEU A 206 13.50 -6.82 10.75
C LEU A 206 14.95 -6.50 10.42
N LYS A 207 15.63 -5.71 11.25
CA LYS A 207 17.07 -5.47 11.09
C LYS A 207 17.85 -6.77 11.24
N LYS A 208 17.46 -7.65 12.19
CA LYS A 208 18.04 -8.99 12.32
C LYS A 208 17.74 -9.86 11.09
N ILE A 209 16.51 -9.84 10.57
CA ILE A 209 16.11 -10.58 9.36
C ILE A 209 16.86 -10.09 8.11
N ALA A 210 17.12 -8.79 8.00
CA ALA A 210 17.79 -8.20 6.84
C ALA A 210 19.33 -8.34 6.85
N LYS A 211 19.94 -8.47 8.05
CA LYS A 211 21.40 -8.55 8.23
C LYS A 211 22.11 -9.66 7.41
N PRO A 212 21.54 -10.87 7.22
CA PRO A 212 22.16 -11.90 6.38
C PRO A 212 22.28 -11.48 4.91
N TYR A 213 21.34 -10.66 4.42
CA TYR A 213 21.16 -10.37 3.01
C TYR A 213 21.91 -9.15 2.50
N ALA A 214 22.30 -8.23 3.38
CA ALA A 214 22.97 -6.99 3.03
C ALA A 214 24.08 -6.65 4.02
N ASP A 215 25.18 -6.09 3.52
CA ASP A 215 26.24 -5.56 4.37
C ASP A 215 25.94 -4.10 4.77
N TRP A 216 25.64 -3.90 6.04
CA TRP A 216 25.27 -2.60 6.60
C TRP A 216 26.47 -1.72 6.96
N HIS A 217 27.71 -2.21 6.81
CA HIS A 217 28.92 -1.42 7.04
C HIS A 217 29.36 -0.61 5.81
N GLN A 218 28.69 -0.80 4.68
CA GLN A 218 28.93 -0.04 3.47
C GLN A 218 28.59 1.44 3.66
N LYS A 219 29.25 2.31 2.91
CA LYS A 219 28.98 3.76 2.93
C LYS A 219 27.99 4.15 1.83
N PRO A 220 27.21 5.23 2.01
CA PRO A 220 26.36 5.76 0.95
C PRO A 220 27.18 6.11 -0.28
N SER A 221 26.67 5.74 -1.45
CA SER A 221 27.38 5.90 -2.72
C SER A 221 26.86 7.07 -3.52
N THR A 222 27.76 7.97 -3.92
CA THR A 222 27.40 9.17 -4.68
C THR A 222 26.81 8.84 -6.04
N ALA A 223 27.30 7.78 -6.70
CA ALA A 223 26.79 7.33 -7.99
C ALA A 223 25.36 6.77 -7.88
N LEU A 224 25.10 5.89 -6.90
CA LEU A 224 23.76 5.38 -6.62
C LEU A 224 22.83 6.51 -6.17
N LYS A 225 23.33 7.45 -5.37
CA LYS A 225 22.56 8.62 -4.93
C LYS A 225 22.07 9.45 -6.11
N LYS A 226 22.91 9.68 -7.12
CA LYS A 226 22.50 10.40 -8.34
C LYS A 226 21.39 9.64 -9.07
N LYS A 227 21.55 8.32 -9.28
CA LYS A 227 20.55 7.47 -9.96
C LYS A 227 19.20 7.41 -9.21
N MET A 228 19.26 7.18 -7.90
CA MET A 228 18.08 7.14 -7.04
C MET A 228 17.39 8.51 -6.98
N SER A 229 18.14 9.61 -6.95
CA SER A 229 17.55 10.96 -6.92
C SER A 229 16.67 11.26 -8.13
N VAL A 230 17.04 10.75 -9.31
CA VAL A 230 16.22 10.90 -10.54
C VAL A 230 14.90 10.14 -10.39
N THR A 231 14.95 8.94 -9.81
CA THR A 231 13.76 8.13 -9.54
C THR A 231 12.85 8.83 -8.53
N VAL A 232 13.42 9.28 -7.40
CA VAL A 232 12.69 10.01 -6.36
C VAL A 232 12.05 11.29 -6.90
N LYS A 233 12.81 12.13 -7.63
CA LYS A 233 12.29 13.37 -8.22
C LYS A 233 11.15 13.14 -9.21
N ARG A 234 11.15 12.00 -9.91
CA ARG A 234 10.06 11.65 -10.84
C ARG A 234 8.85 11.05 -10.15
N VAL A 235 8.99 10.42 -8.98
CA VAL A 235 7.84 9.85 -8.26
C VAL A 235 7.23 10.85 -7.28
N LEU A 236 8.02 11.77 -6.74
CA LEU A 236 7.59 12.71 -5.71
C LEU A 236 6.34 13.52 -6.09
N PRO A 237 6.24 14.14 -7.29
CA PRO A 237 5.05 14.87 -7.66
C PRO A 237 3.80 13.97 -7.75
N GLU A 238 3.97 12.74 -8.21
CA GLU A 238 2.89 11.76 -8.30
C GLU A 238 2.43 11.31 -6.91
N ALA A 239 3.36 11.11 -5.97
CA ALA A 239 3.05 10.83 -4.57
C ALA A 239 2.28 11.97 -3.91
N LEU A 240 2.68 13.23 -4.15
CA LEU A 240 1.96 14.42 -3.69
C LEU A 240 0.54 14.48 -4.26
N TYR A 241 0.40 14.24 -5.57
CA TYR A 241 -0.89 14.20 -6.24
C TYR A 241 -1.80 13.14 -5.62
N TYR A 242 -1.36 11.89 -5.49
CA TYR A 242 -2.19 10.82 -4.93
C TYR A 242 -2.50 11.00 -3.45
N SER A 243 -1.64 11.68 -2.69
CA SER A 243 -1.90 12.03 -1.29
C SER A 243 -3.15 12.89 -1.13
N ILE A 244 -3.41 13.77 -2.11
CA ILE A 244 -4.56 14.66 -2.12
C ILE A 244 -5.72 14.01 -2.89
N SER A 245 -5.42 13.39 -4.04
CA SER A 245 -6.40 12.81 -4.96
C SER A 245 -7.26 11.72 -4.33
N GLY A 246 -6.71 10.93 -3.40
CA GLY A 246 -7.45 9.90 -2.68
C GLY A 246 -8.64 10.41 -1.86
N GLN A 247 -8.72 11.71 -1.55
CA GLN A 247 -9.81 12.33 -0.80
C GLN A 247 -10.84 13.02 -1.70
N ILE A 248 -10.56 13.18 -3.00
CA ILE A 248 -11.41 13.93 -3.94
C ILE A 248 -12.79 13.30 -4.03
N THR A 249 -12.90 11.97 -4.10
CA THR A 249 -14.20 11.27 -4.16
C THR A 249 -15.07 11.58 -2.94
N ILE A 250 -14.46 11.68 -1.75
CA ILE A 250 -15.17 12.03 -0.51
C ILE A 250 -15.59 13.50 -0.55
N TRP A 251 -14.75 14.40 -1.03
CA TRP A 251 -15.09 15.82 -1.16
C TRP A 251 -16.23 16.06 -2.16
N ILE A 252 -16.20 15.39 -3.31
CA ILE A 252 -17.27 15.46 -4.31
C ILE A 252 -18.58 15.01 -3.67
N LEU A 253 -18.62 13.86 -3.01
CA LEU A 253 -19.83 13.38 -2.34
C LEU A 253 -20.26 14.25 -1.15
N SER A 254 -19.32 14.86 -0.43
CA SER A 254 -19.65 15.77 0.66
C SER A 254 -20.31 17.07 0.19
N ILE A 255 -20.02 17.52 -1.03
CA ILE A 255 -20.54 18.77 -1.59
C ILE A 255 -21.81 18.51 -2.41
N PHE A 256 -21.82 17.43 -3.20
CA PHE A 256 -22.85 17.16 -4.20
C PHE A 256 -23.76 15.96 -3.86
N GLY A 257 -23.32 15.08 -2.96
CA GLY A 257 -24.03 13.86 -2.59
C GLY A 257 -24.89 14.01 -1.34
N SER A 258 -25.69 12.97 -1.08
CA SER A 258 -26.48 12.85 0.15
C SER A 258 -25.68 12.20 1.28
N THR A 259 -26.08 12.44 2.54
CA THR A 259 -25.47 11.80 3.71
C THR A 259 -25.56 10.28 3.65
N THR A 260 -26.63 9.73 3.04
CA THR A 260 -26.79 8.31 2.76
C THR A 260 -25.75 7.81 1.76
N SER A 261 -25.52 8.52 0.64
CA SER A 261 -24.50 8.16 -0.35
C SER A 261 -23.09 8.08 0.26
N ILE A 262 -22.78 8.98 1.21
CA ILE A 262 -21.49 8.99 1.93
C ILE A 262 -21.37 7.77 2.85
N ALA A 263 -22.43 7.40 3.57
CA ALA A 263 -22.43 6.23 4.44
C ALA A 263 -22.30 4.93 3.63
N GLU A 264 -23.00 4.84 2.50
CA GLU A 264 -23.00 3.68 1.61
C GLU A 264 -21.64 3.48 0.93
N ILE A 265 -21.00 4.53 0.43
CA ILE A 265 -19.65 4.41 -0.14
C ILE A 265 -18.63 4.00 0.92
N GLY A 266 -18.78 4.47 2.16
CA GLY A 266 -17.97 4.05 3.30
C GLY A 266 -18.14 2.57 3.64
N ALA A 267 -19.37 2.06 3.60
CA ALA A 267 -19.68 0.65 3.80
C ALA A 267 -19.08 -0.23 2.68
N LEU A 268 -19.30 0.15 1.42
CA LEU A 268 -18.71 -0.53 0.25
C LEU A 268 -17.18 -0.47 0.25
N GLY A 269 -16.60 0.62 0.76
CA GLY A 269 -15.15 0.77 0.93
C GLY A 269 -14.51 -0.33 1.79
N ARG A 270 -15.27 -0.94 2.72
CA ARG A 270 -14.76 -2.08 3.52
C ARG A 270 -14.49 -3.31 2.66
N ILE A 271 -15.25 -3.50 1.59
CA ILE A 271 -15.06 -4.61 0.64
C ILE A 271 -13.77 -4.43 -0.15
N ALA A 272 -13.36 -3.18 -0.40
CA ALA A 272 -12.08 -2.89 -1.04
C ALA A 272 -10.86 -3.39 -0.22
N MET A 273 -11.00 -3.60 1.10
CA MET A 273 -9.93 -4.20 1.92
C MET A 273 -9.59 -5.63 1.49
N VAL A 274 -10.59 -6.40 1.07
CA VAL A 274 -10.40 -7.77 0.56
C VAL A 274 -9.68 -7.73 -0.79
N ILE A 275 -10.05 -6.79 -1.67
CA ILE A 275 -9.39 -6.59 -2.97
C ILE A 275 -7.92 -6.19 -2.76
N ASN A 276 -7.64 -5.34 -1.76
CA ASN A 276 -6.28 -4.91 -1.41
C ASN A 276 -5.37 -6.05 -0.93
N LEU A 277 -5.90 -7.17 -0.42
CA LEU A 277 -5.09 -8.36 -0.11
C LEU A 277 -4.30 -8.85 -1.34
N VAL A 278 -4.91 -8.76 -2.53
CA VAL A 278 -4.26 -9.12 -3.79
C VAL A 278 -3.05 -8.23 -4.01
N SER A 279 -3.18 -6.92 -3.84
CA SER A 279 -2.07 -5.96 -3.97
C SER A 279 -0.88 -6.34 -3.07
N ILE A 280 -1.15 -6.68 -1.81
CA ILE A 280 -0.11 -7.04 -0.83
C ILE A 280 0.63 -8.32 -1.24
N ILE A 281 -0.11 -9.34 -1.69
CA ILE A 281 0.48 -10.61 -2.16
C ILE A 281 1.38 -10.36 -3.37
N PHE A 282 0.93 -9.55 -4.34
CA PHE A 282 1.72 -9.20 -5.51
C PHE A 282 2.97 -8.39 -5.13
N GLY A 283 2.83 -7.38 -4.26
CA GLY A 283 3.94 -6.56 -3.76
C GLY A 283 5.00 -7.37 -2.99
N MET A 284 4.60 -8.48 -2.37
CA MET A 284 5.51 -9.34 -1.62
C MET A 284 6.17 -10.44 -2.46
N LEU A 285 5.41 -11.09 -3.36
CA LEU A 285 5.88 -12.26 -4.09
C LEU A 285 6.27 -11.95 -5.53
N VAL A 286 5.44 -11.20 -6.25
CA VAL A 286 5.55 -11.02 -7.70
C VAL A 286 6.48 -9.87 -8.04
N VAL A 287 6.30 -8.70 -7.43
CA VAL A 287 7.10 -7.49 -7.72
C VAL A 287 8.60 -7.73 -7.50
N PRO A 288 9.07 -8.33 -6.39
CA PRO A 288 10.50 -8.58 -6.20
C PRO A 288 11.07 -9.65 -7.13
N ARG A 289 10.24 -10.59 -7.63
CA ARG A 289 10.64 -11.53 -8.68
C ARG A 289 10.81 -10.82 -10.01
N PHE A 290 9.90 -9.90 -10.33
CA PHE A 290 9.94 -9.13 -11.57
C PHE A 290 11.13 -8.16 -11.60
N ALA A 291 11.45 -7.51 -10.48
CA ALA A 291 12.60 -6.60 -10.33
C ALA A 291 13.96 -7.27 -10.60
N ARG A 292 14.05 -8.60 -10.39
CA ARG A 292 15.28 -9.39 -10.58
C ARG A 292 15.47 -9.91 -12.01
N LEU A 293 14.46 -9.78 -12.87
CA LEU A 293 14.54 -10.30 -14.23
C LEU A 293 15.55 -9.49 -15.05
N GLU A 294 16.29 -10.19 -15.88
CA GLU A 294 17.22 -9.58 -16.83
C GLU A 294 16.48 -8.71 -17.85
N ASN A 295 17.17 -7.71 -18.40
CA ASN A 295 16.61 -6.77 -19.38
C ASN A 295 16.50 -7.37 -20.79
N THR A 296 15.87 -8.54 -20.91
CA THR A 296 15.67 -9.26 -22.17
C THR A 296 14.21 -9.19 -22.61
N PHE A 297 13.94 -8.76 -23.85
CA PHE A 297 12.58 -8.54 -24.36
C PHE A 297 11.67 -9.77 -24.15
N ASN A 298 12.08 -10.93 -24.64
CA ASN A 298 11.26 -12.16 -24.63
C ASN A 298 10.84 -12.58 -23.21
N LEU A 299 11.77 -12.54 -22.26
CA LEU A 299 11.50 -12.92 -20.89
C LEU A 299 10.52 -11.95 -20.24
N LEU A 300 10.76 -10.64 -20.41
CA LEU A 300 9.99 -9.61 -19.75
C LEU A 300 8.59 -9.47 -20.31
N PHE A 301 8.45 -9.51 -21.63
CA PHE A 301 7.16 -9.49 -22.30
C PHE A 301 6.30 -10.68 -21.83
N LYS A 302 6.85 -11.89 -21.84
CA LYS A 302 6.16 -13.10 -21.38
C LYS A 302 5.75 -12.99 -19.91
N ARG A 303 6.64 -12.55 -19.02
CA ARG A 303 6.34 -12.43 -17.58
C ARG A 303 5.33 -11.32 -17.30
N PHE A 304 5.39 -10.21 -18.03
CA PHE A 304 4.45 -9.11 -17.89
C PHE A 304 3.04 -9.54 -18.31
N ILE A 305 2.89 -10.18 -19.47
CA ILE A 305 1.60 -10.75 -19.94
C ILE A 305 1.07 -11.82 -18.97
N GLN A 306 1.93 -12.72 -18.48
CA GLN A 306 1.52 -13.74 -17.50
C GLN A 306 0.92 -13.12 -16.23
N VAL A 307 1.50 -12.02 -15.73
CA VAL A 307 0.97 -11.32 -14.57
C VAL A 307 -0.36 -10.64 -14.90
N GLN A 308 -0.48 -9.96 -16.04
CA GLN A 308 -1.73 -9.33 -16.49
C GLN A 308 -2.87 -10.36 -16.58
N ILE A 309 -2.65 -11.50 -17.25
CA ILE A 309 -3.63 -12.58 -17.38
C ILE A 309 -4.01 -13.16 -16.01
N LEU A 310 -3.03 -13.36 -15.13
CA LEU A 310 -3.29 -13.87 -13.78
C LEU A 310 -4.18 -12.91 -12.97
N VAL A 311 -3.91 -11.61 -13.04
CA VAL A 311 -4.71 -10.60 -12.33
C VAL A 311 -6.12 -10.52 -12.91
N ILE A 312 -6.26 -10.54 -14.25
CA ILE A 312 -7.57 -10.60 -14.92
C ILE A 312 -8.36 -11.84 -14.48
N GLY A 313 -7.72 -13.00 -14.39
CA GLY A 313 -8.37 -14.24 -13.92
C GLY A 313 -8.84 -14.13 -12.47
N ILE A 314 -8.00 -13.62 -11.57
CA ILE A 314 -8.34 -13.44 -10.15
C ILE A 314 -9.51 -12.46 -9.99
N PHE A 315 -9.46 -11.31 -10.65
CA PHE A 315 -10.52 -10.31 -10.56
C PHE A 315 -11.78 -10.72 -11.30
N GLY A 316 -11.68 -11.46 -12.41
CA GLY A 316 -12.84 -12.04 -13.09
C GLY A 316 -13.60 -13.01 -12.18
N ILE A 317 -12.88 -13.87 -11.44
CA ILE A 317 -13.50 -14.76 -10.44
C ILE A 317 -14.15 -13.95 -9.31
N LEU A 318 -13.47 -12.91 -8.81
CA LEU A 318 -13.98 -12.07 -7.72
C LEU A 318 -15.25 -11.32 -8.14
N ILE A 319 -15.24 -10.68 -9.31
CA ILE A 319 -16.39 -9.97 -9.89
C ILE A 319 -17.52 -10.95 -10.17
N GLY A 320 -17.23 -12.13 -10.75
CA GLY A 320 -18.23 -13.17 -10.99
C GLY A 320 -18.88 -13.68 -9.71
N PHE A 321 -18.10 -13.86 -8.63
CA PHE A 321 -18.61 -14.26 -7.33
C PHE A 321 -19.55 -13.21 -6.74
N VAL A 322 -19.19 -11.92 -6.83
CA VAL A 322 -20.02 -10.81 -6.35
C VAL A 322 -21.32 -10.69 -7.14
N TYR A 323 -21.26 -10.92 -8.45
CA TYR A 323 -22.44 -10.92 -9.31
C TYR A 323 -23.42 -12.07 -8.98
N LEU A 324 -22.89 -13.26 -8.68
CA LEU A 324 -23.70 -14.43 -8.37
C LEU A 324 -24.26 -14.43 -6.94
N PHE A 325 -23.53 -13.86 -5.97
CA PHE A 325 -23.89 -13.89 -4.55
C PHE A 325 -23.90 -12.50 -3.88
N PRO A 326 -24.58 -11.48 -4.45
CA PRO A 326 -24.57 -10.14 -3.89
C PRO A 326 -25.24 -10.08 -2.51
N GLU A 327 -26.32 -10.85 -2.31
CA GLU A 327 -27.07 -10.88 -1.04
C GLU A 327 -26.22 -11.38 0.13
N ALA A 328 -25.43 -12.43 -0.07
CA ALA A 328 -24.57 -12.98 0.98
C ALA A 328 -23.48 -11.97 1.41
N ILE A 329 -22.97 -11.17 0.47
CA ILE A 329 -21.96 -10.14 0.74
C ILE A 329 -22.60 -8.93 1.42
N LEU A 330 -23.75 -8.47 0.94
CA LEU A 330 -24.49 -7.37 1.56
C LEU A 330 -25.01 -7.73 2.95
N TRP A 331 -25.32 -9.00 3.21
CA TRP A 331 -25.70 -9.47 4.53
C TRP A 331 -24.61 -9.21 5.58
N VAL A 332 -23.32 -9.28 5.20
CA VAL A 332 -22.19 -8.94 6.06
C VAL A 332 -22.15 -7.45 6.40
N LEU A 333 -22.61 -6.57 5.50
CA LEU A 333 -22.72 -5.13 5.75
C LEU A 333 -23.94 -4.78 6.61
N GLY A 334 -25.00 -5.58 6.52
CA GLY A 334 -26.20 -5.47 7.35
C GLY A 334 -27.46 -5.11 6.55
N PRO A 335 -28.65 -5.20 7.18
CA PRO A 335 -29.94 -5.09 6.49
C PRO A 335 -30.16 -3.75 5.78
N GLN A 336 -29.57 -2.66 6.32
CA GLN A 336 -29.70 -1.31 5.77
C GLN A 336 -29.08 -1.16 4.37
N TYR A 337 -28.17 -2.07 3.98
CA TYR A 337 -27.45 -2.03 2.70
C TYR A 337 -27.96 -3.08 1.71
N ALA A 338 -29.04 -3.82 2.02
CA ALA A 338 -29.52 -4.94 1.21
C ALA A 338 -29.92 -4.54 -0.23
N ASN A 339 -30.25 -3.27 -0.45
CA ASN A 339 -30.64 -2.74 -1.76
C ASN A 339 -29.44 -2.41 -2.67
N LEU A 340 -28.21 -2.41 -2.15
CA LEU A 340 -27.00 -1.98 -2.88
C LEU A 340 -26.40 -3.05 -3.80
N LYS A 341 -27.22 -3.91 -4.41
CA LYS A 341 -26.71 -5.04 -5.21
C LYS A 341 -25.92 -4.56 -6.42
N PHE A 342 -26.42 -3.55 -7.12
CA PHE A 342 -25.78 -3.02 -8.32
C PHE A 342 -24.57 -2.15 -7.97
N GLU A 343 -24.68 -1.34 -6.93
CA GLU A 343 -23.65 -0.47 -6.40
C GLU A 343 -22.47 -1.28 -5.85
N LEU A 344 -22.75 -2.39 -5.18
CA LEU A 344 -21.74 -3.36 -4.76
C LEU A 344 -20.94 -3.88 -5.97
N PHE A 345 -21.62 -4.29 -7.03
CA PHE A 345 -20.98 -4.79 -8.24
C PHE A 345 -20.07 -3.73 -8.87
N LEU A 346 -20.55 -2.49 -9.02
CA LEU A 346 -19.75 -1.39 -9.56
C LEU A 346 -18.56 -1.03 -8.67
N ALA A 347 -18.74 -0.99 -7.35
CA ALA A 347 -17.68 -0.72 -6.40
C ALA A 347 -16.55 -1.76 -6.48
N VAL A 348 -16.92 -3.04 -6.63
CA VAL A 348 -15.94 -4.12 -6.80
C VAL A 348 -15.18 -4.00 -8.12
N ILE A 349 -15.84 -3.65 -9.22
CA ILE A 349 -15.17 -3.41 -10.51
C ILE A 349 -14.17 -2.26 -10.38
N GLY A 350 -14.59 -1.11 -9.83
CA GLY A 350 -13.72 0.05 -9.62
C GLY A 350 -12.52 -0.28 -8.73
N GLY A 351 -12.75 -1.01 -7.63
CA GLY A 351 -11.70 -1.49 -6.73
C GLY A 351 -10.71 -2.42 -7.43
N CYS A 352 -11.20 -3.38 -8.22
CA CYS A 352 -10.36 -4.30 -8.99
C CYS A 352 -9.51 -3.53 -10.02
N LEU A 353 -10.08 -2.58 -10.76
CA LEU A 353 -9.34 -1.75 -11.71
C LEU A 353 -8.24 -0.92 -11.06
N SER A 354 -8.54 -0.30 -9.91
CA SER A 354 -7.58 0.49 -9.14
C SER A 354 -6.41 -0.38 -8.64
N VAL A 355 -6.70 -1.53 -8.03
CA VAL A 355 -5.65 -2.46 -7.59
C VAL A 355 -4.87 -3.03 -8.78
N PHE A 356 -5.53 -3.32 -9.90
CA PHE A 356 -4.88 -3.80 -11.11
C PHE A 356 -3.86 -2.78 -11.63
N SER A 357 -4.32 -1.55 -11.81
CA SER A 357 -3.49 -0.40 -12.18
C SER A 357 -2.26 -0.28 -11.25
N GLY A 358 -2.47 -0.36 -9.92
CA GLY A 358 -1.39 -0.32 -8.94
C GLY A 358 -0.39 -1.48 -9.02
N ILE A 359 -0.84 -2.70 -9.35
CA ILE A 359 0.04 -3.85 -9.58
C ILE A 359 0.91 -3.59 -10.82
N VAL A 360 0.31 -3.14 -11.93
CA VAL A 360 1.03 -2.85 -13.16
C VAL A 360 2.06 -1.74 -12.95
N PHE A 361 1.68 -0.67 -12.26
CA PHE A 361 2.58 0.40 -11.82
C PHE A 361 3.77 -0.16 -11.03
N SER A 362 3.50 -1.02 -10.04
CA SER A 362 4.53 -1.61 -9.18
C SER A 362 5.52 -2.48 -9.96
N LEU A 363 5.07 -3.20 -10.99
CA LEU A 363 5.95 -4.03 -11.81
C LEU A 363 6.97 -3.19 -12.58
N TYR A 364 6.52 -2.21 -13.36
CA TYR A 364 7.44 -1.45 -14.18
C TYR A 364 8.28 -0.47 -13.35
N SER A 365 7.71 0.11 -12.30
CA SER A 365 8.41 1.05 -11.40
C SER A 365 9.49 0.35 -10.58
N SER A 366 9.29 -0.92 -10.21
CA SER A 366 10.32 -1.75 -9.56
C SER A 366 11.58 -1.97 -10.41
N ARG A 367 11.60 -1.48 -11.66
CA ARG A 367 12.75 -1.49 -12.56
C ARG A 367 13.29 -0.10 -12.89
N GLY A 368 12.79 0.91 -12.19
CA GLY A 368 13.18 2.31 -12.38
C GLY A 368 12.54 2.95 -13.61
N TRP A 369 11.55 2.30 -14.22
CA TRP A 369 10.77 2.92 -15.30
C TRP A 369 9.70 3.77 -14.64
N ILE A 370 9.74 5.09 -14.84
CA ILE A 370 8.78 6.00 -14.21
C ILE A 370 8.22 6.90 -15.30
N ILE A 371 6.89 7.03 -15.34
CA ILE A 371 6.20 7.94 -16.25
C ILE A 371 6.59 9.36 -15.86
N ASN A 372 6.75 10.25 -16.83
CA ASN A 372 7.02 11.64 -16.48
C ASN A 372 5.78 12.24 -15.78
N PRO A 373 5.92 12.83 -14.57
CA PRO A 373 4.80 13.47 -13.86
C PRO A 373 4.07 14.52 -14.67
N THR A 374 4.78 15.22 -15.57
CA THR A 374 4.19 16.22 -16.45
C THR A 374 3.18 15.62 -17.44
N ILE A 375 3.17 14.30 -17.62
CA ILE A 375 2.20 13.58 -18.45
C ILE A 375 1.17 12.90 -17.56
N SER A 376 1.60 12.18 -16.52
CA SER A 376 0.67 11.39 -15.69
C SER A 376 -0.30 12.25 -14.89
N ILE A 377 0.15 13.36 -14.29
CA ILE A 377 -0.70 14.22 -13.46
C ILE A 377 -1.76 14.93 -14.31
N PRO A 378 -1.42 15.62 -15.42
CA PRO A 378 -2.42 16.25 -16.26
C PRO A 378 -3.39 15.25 -16.87
N LEU A 379 -2.93 14.06 -17.26
CA LEU A 379 -3.82 13.02 -17.79
C LEU A 379 -4.83 12.55 -16.72
N ASN A 380 -4.37 12.32 -15.48
CA ASN A 380 -5.25 11.96 -14.37
C ASN A 380 -6.24 13.08 -14.04
N LEU A 381 -5.81 14.34 -14.02
CA LEU A 381 -6.69 15.49 -13.79
C LEU A 381 -7.70 15.68 -14.93
N ALA A 382 -7.27 15.57 -16.19
CA ALA A 382 -8.15 15.65 -17.35
C ALA A 382 -9.19 14.52 -17.31
N THR A 383 -8.78 13.30 -16.96
CA THR A 383 -9.69 12.16 -16.79
C THR A 383 -10.70 12.42 -15.67
N LEU A 384 -10.25 12.96 -14.54
CA LEU A 384 -11.13 13.31 -13.42
C LEU A 384 -12.17 14.36 -13.85
N CYS A 385 -11.74 15.45 -14.49
CA CYS A 385 -12.66 16.49 -14.97
C CYS A 385 -13.66 15.95 -15.99
N LEU A 386 -13.20 15.14 -16.94
CA LEU A 386 -14.06 14.49 -17.94
C LEU A 386 -15.03 13.50 -17.28
N ALA A 387 -14.57 12.71 -16.30
CA ALA A 387 -15.42 11.77 -15.59
C ALA A 387 -16.51 12.51 -14.80
N ILE A 388 -16.17 13.58 -14.07
CA ILE A 388 -17.15 14.43 -13.36
C ILE A 388 -18.19 15.01 -14.33
N TRP A 389 -17.76 15.41 -15.53
CA TRP A 389 -18.67 15.97 -16.54
C TRP A 389 -19.62 14.93 -17.15
N VAL A 390 -19.17 13.68 -17.29
CA VAL A 390 -19.95 12.60 -17.91
C VAL A 390 -20.86 11.88 -16.91
N THR A 391 -20.49 11.83 -15.63
CA THR A 391 -21.23 11.07 -14.60
C THR A 391 -22.01 11.97 -13.67
N ASP A 392 -23.20 11.54 -13.26
CA ASP A 392 -23.96 12.23 -12.21
C ASP A 392 -23.36 11.99 -10.82
N VAL A 393 -22.45 12.87 -10.42
CA VAL A 393 -21.73 12.81 -9.14
C VAL A 393 -22.60 13.09 -7.91
N THR A 394 -23.87 13.47 -8.09
CA THR A 394 -24.83 13.63 -6.99
C THR A 394 -25.35 12.28 -6.47
N SER A 395 -25.32 11.26 -7.33
CA SER A 395 -25.75 9.89 -7.02
C SER A 395 -24.57 8.98 -6.65
N LEU A 396 -24.81 7.97 -5.80
CA LEU A 396 -23.80 6.96 -5.47
C LEU A 396 -23.32 6.23 -6.74
N THR A 397 -24.27 5.80 -7.57
CA THR A 397 -24.00 5.07 -8.82
C THR A 397 -23.12 5.87 -9.77
N GLY A 398 -23.37 7.17 -9.95
CA GLY A 398 -22.54 8.01 -10.81
C GLY A 398 -21.11 8.17 -10.28
N VAL A 399 -20.92 8.28 -8.96
CA VAL A 399 -19.58 8.29 -8.35
C VAL A 399 -18.85 6.95 -8.51
N LEU A 400 -19.57 5.83 -8.46
CA LEU A 400 -18.99 4.52 -8.75
C LEU A 400 -18.56 4.39 -10.22
N PHE A 401 -19.35 4.90 -11.17
CA PHE A 401 -18.94 5.00 -12.58
C PHE A 401 -17.72 5.90 -12.77
N LEU A 402 -17.65 7.03 -12.07
CA LEU A 402 -16.48 7.91 -12.07
C LEU A 402 -15.21 7.15 -11.65
N ASN A 403 -15.28 6.35 -10.59
CA ASN A 403 -14.15 5.51 -10.15
C ASN A 403 -13.75 4.46 -11.19
N ILE A 404 -14.72 3.87 -11.89
CA ILE A 404 -14.46 2.90 -12.98
C ILE A 404 -13.76 3.58 -14.16
N ILE A 405 -14.21 4.77 -14.57
CA ILE A 405 -13.59 5.54 -15.66
C ILE A 405 -12.13 5.86 -15.31
N ILE A 406 -11.89 6.43 -14.12
CA ILE A 406 -10.55 6.77 -13.64
C ILE A 406 -9.67 5.50 -13.59
N GLY A 407 -10.16 4.42 -12.98
CA GLY A 407 -9.42 3.16 -12.87
C GLY A 407 -9.08 2.55 -14.23
N THR A 408 -9.98 2.66 -15.21
CA THR A 408 -9.77 2.16 -16.57
C THR A 408 -8.67 2.94 -17.29
N VAL A 409 -8.72 4.28 -17.24
CA VAL A 409 -7.71 5.13 -17.87
C VAL A 409 -6.34 4.96 -17.21
N GLN A 410 -6.29 4.84 -15.88
CA GLN A 410 -5.05 4.56 -15.17
C GLN A 410 -4.48 3.19 -15.58
N LEU A 411 -5.29 2.14 -15.61
CA LEU A 411 -4.87 0.80 -16.04
C LEU A 411 -4.33 0.83 -17.48
N ALA A 412 -5.01 1.52 -18.39
CA ALA A 412 -4.57 1.68 -19.78
C ALA A 412 -3.24 2.42 -19.86
N THR A 413 -3.09 3.52 -19.11
CA THR A 413 -1.86 4.33 -19.06
C THR A 413 -0.67 3.53 -18.54
N HIS A 414 -0.84 2.86 -17.40
CA HIS A 414 0.21 2.07 -16.76
C HIS A 414 0.57 0.83 -17.58
N SER A 415 -0.42 0.14 -18.15
CA SER A 415 -0.19 -1.02 -19.02
C SER A 415 0.50 -0.60 -20.32
N GLY A 416 0.00 0.45 -20.98
CA GLY A 416 0.58 1.01 -22.20
C GLY A 416 2.03 1.44 -22.00
N TYR A 417 2.33 2.14 -20.90
CA TYR A 417 3.71 2.53 -20.58
C TYR A 417 4.61 1.32 -20.28
N GLY A 418 4.10 0.33 -19.55
CA GLY A 418 4.81 -0.92 -19.28
C GLY A 418 5.18 -1.65 -20.57
N PHE A 419 4.23 -1.81 -21.49
CA PHE A 419 4.47 -2.39 -22.81
C PHE A 419 5.45 -1.56 -23.64
N PHE A 420 5.26 -0.24 -23.73
CA PHE A 420 6.16 0.66 -24.45
C PHE A 420 7.63 0.49 -24.01
N LYS A 421 7.88 0.43 -22.70
CA LYS A 421 9.24 0.21 -22.18
C LYS A 421 9.79 -1.18 -22.50
N ILE A 422 8.95 -2.21 -22.48
CA ILE A 422 9.37 -3.56 -22.88
C ILE A 422 9.70 -3.57 -24.37
N PHE A 423 8.85 -3.02 -25.25
CA PHE A 423 9.09 -2.95 -26.69
C PHE A 423 10.35 -2.16 -27.04
N LYS A 424 10.67 -1.08 -26.31
CA LYS A 424 11.92 -0.34 -26.50
C LYS A 424 13.18 -1.19 -26.30
N LEU A 425 13.10 -2.28 -25.52
CA LEU A 425 14.22 -3.23 -25.38
C LEU A 425 14.47 -4.05 -26.66
N LYS A 426 13.44 -4.21 -27.52
CA LYS A 426 13.58 -4.90 -28.81
C LYS A 426 14.37 -4.07 -29.83
N THR A 427 14.32 -2.74 -29.71
CA THR A 427 14.97 -1.79 -30.63
C THR A 427 16.37 -1.34 -30.18
N SER A 428 16.84 -1.78 -29.02
CA SER A 428 18.17 -1.42 -28.47
C SER A 428 19.23 -2.51 -28.66
N PHE A 429 18.87 -3.59 -29.35
CA PHE A 429 19.76 -4.58 -29.94
C PHE A 429 19.53 -4.57 -31.45
#